data_AF-A0A1I7MQ98-F1
#
_entry.id   AF-A0A1I7MQ98-F1
#
_cell.length_a   1.000
_cell.length_b   1.000
_cell.length_c   1.000
_cell.angle_alpha   90.00
_cell.angle_beta   90.00
_cell.angle_gamma   90.00
#
_symmetry.space_group_name_H-M   'P 1'
#
loop_
_entity.id
_entity.type
_entity.pdbx_description
1 polymer ?
#
loop_
_entity_poly.entity_id
_entity_poly.type
_entity_poly.pdbx_seq_one_letter_code
_entity_poly.pdbx_strand_id
1 'polypeptide(L)'
;MAEKSDAQPEQTEQAEQKQAEQKSPEVKITRLEGATMAGVPAELSGPDQVGEVIGGMFSTAAEKIAAAGGTPGTGISVYDMDPEHPENGLSFTVGYLYAEGPVEGLQLADLPATEAAVLAHRGSMQSIGQSWRALEQWIAESGEWVASGPSREVYLQSGEDVPMDEWVTHLQQPVQPTVVAEAEHLEEELEVSEQDPNGSAKAGSGEAPAEGEDTADDSHDSEAEQRAGAENDAEDAPKVSEPGA
;
A
#
# COMPACT_ATOMS: atom_id res chain seq x y z
N MET A 1 39.41 17.46 57.19
CA MET A 1 38.43 16.37 56.96
C MET A 1 37.70 16.78 55.68
N ALA A 2 38.16 16.35 54.50
CA ALA A 2 37.97 15.01 53.91
C ALA A 2 36.46 14.77 53.70
N GLU A 3 35.92 14.53 52.50
CA GLU A 3 36.47 13.95 51.29
C GLU A 3 35.63 14.35 50.06
N LYS A 4 36.29 14.29 48.90
CA LYS A 4 35.73 14.49 47.56
C LYS A 4 34.78 13.34 47.24
N SER A 5 33.63 13.61 46.61
CA SER A 5 32.92 12.58 45.83
C SER A 5 32.88 13.05 44.38
N ASP A 6 33.90 12.60 43.68
CA ASP A 6 34.14 12.68 42.26
C ASP A 6 33.02 11.91 41.53
N ALA A 7 32.04 12.62 40.99
CA ALA A 7 31.09 12.03 40.07
C ALA A 7 31.80 11.92 38.71
N GLN A 8 32.20 10.70 38.38
CA GLN A 8 33.04 10.33 37.24
C GLN A 8 32.49 10.87 35.90
N PRO A 9 33.23 11.71 35.16
CA PRO A 9 32.86 12.13 33.80
C PRO A 9 32.85 10.96 32.79
N GLU A 10 33.55 9.86 33.10
CA GLU A 10 33.66 8.69 32.23
C GLU A 10 32.34 7.92 32.01
N GLN A 11 31.38 8.02 32.93
CA GLN A 11 30.07 7.37 32.77
C GLN A 11 29.16 8.15 31.80
N THR A 12 29.28 9.47 31.78
CA THR A 12 28.54 10.35 30.86
C THR A 12 29.10 10.24 29.44
N GLU A 13 30.43 10.21 29.28
CA GLU A 13 31.07 10.00 27.99
C GLU A 13 30.80 8.62 27.41
N GLN A 14 30.75 7.53 28.20
CA GLN A 14 30.38 6.21 27.68
C GLN A 14 28.90 6.11 27.27
N ALA A 15 28.01 6.85 27.93
CA ALA A 15 26.61 6.96 27.53
C ALA A 15 26.46 7.77 26.23
N GLU A 16 27.13 8.92 26.12
CA GLU A 16 27.16 9.74 24.89
C GLU A 16 27.88 9.03 23.74
N GLN A 17 28.90 8.21 24.00
CA GLN A 17 29.65 7.49 22.97
C GLN A 17 28.92 6.22 22.51
N LYS A 18 28.14 5.56 23.39
CA LYS A 18 27.13 4.56 22.98
C LYS A 18 25.97 5.19 22.20
N GLN A 19 25.63 6.44 22.50
CA GLN A 19 24.62 7.20 21.76
C GLN A 19 25.17 7.74 20.42
N ALA A 20 26.47 8.03 20.32
CA ALA A 20 27.15 8.46 19.09
C ALA A 20 27.46 7.29 18.15
N GLU A 21 27.43 6.04 18.65
CA GLU A 21 27.32 4.84 17.84
C GLU A 21 25.88 4.52 17.40
N GLN A 22 24.94 5.47 17.57
CA GLN A 22 23.82 5.62 16.64
C GLN A 22 24.39 5.93 15.26
N LYS A 23 24.91 4.87 14.62
CA LYS A 23 25.27 4.84 13.22
C LYS A 23 24.14 5.52 12.48
N SER A 24 24.50 6.53 11.69
CA SER A 24 23.62 7.18 10.74
C SER A 24 22.70 6.14 10.11
N PRO A 25 21.39 6.42 9.97
CA PRO A 25 20.45 5.46 9.42
C PRO A 25 20.97 4.97 8.08
N GLU A 26 21.50 3.75 8.05
CA GLU A 26 22.11 3.16 6.87
C GLU A 26 20.99 2.58 6.03
N VAL A 27 20.53 3.36 5.06
CA VAL A 27 19.55 2.90 4.08
C VAL A 27 20.22 1.94 3.11
N LYS A 28 19.60 0.78 2.88
CA LYS A 28 20.08 -0.24 1.94
C LYS A 28 19.01 -0.62 0.96
N ILE A 29 19.34 -0.59 -0.33
CA ILE A 29 18.51 -1.24 -1.34
C ILE A 29 18.66 -2.75 -1.19
N THR A 30 17.53 -3.42 -0.94
CA THR A 30 17.48 -4.87 -0.73
C THR A 30 16.35 -5.45 -1.55
N ARG A 31 16.61 -6.57 -2.22
CA ARG A 31 15.56 -7.36 -2.83
C ARG A 31 14.81 -8.14 -1.75
N LEU A 32 13.53 -7.85 -1.59
CA LEU A 32 12.63 -8.56 -0.69
C LEU A 32 12.05 -9.77 -1.42
N GLU A 33 12.03 -10.91 -0.74
CA GLU A 33 11.37 -12.12 -1.23
C GLU A 33 9.84 -11.98 -1.14
N GLY A 34 9.15 -12.75 -1.97
CA GLY A 34 7.70 -12.83 -1.91
C GLY A 34 7.25 -13.52 -0.63
N ALA A 35 6.27 -12.96 0.06
CA ALA A 35 5.72 -13.52 1.28
C ALA A 35 4.22 -13.31 1.35
N THR A 36 3.53 -14.14 2.13
CA THR A 36 2.11 -13.98 2.40
C THR A 36 1.92 -13.57 3.85
N MET A 37 1.05 -12.59 4.09
CA MET A 37 0.68 -12.16 5.43
C MET A 37 -0.81 -12.36 5.69
N ALA A 38 -1.16 -12.67 6.93
CA ALA A 38 -2.54 -12.65 7.42
C ALA A 38 -2.67 -11.52 8.44
N GLY A 39 -3.55 -10.55 8.17
CA GLY A 39 -3.71 -9.38 9.01
C GLY A 39 -5.12 -8.82 9.04
N VAL A 40 -5.34 -7.89 9.96
CA VAL A 40 -6.58 -7.13 10.07
C VAL A 40 -6.41 -5.86 9.23
N PRO A 41 -7.27 -5.60 8.24
CA PRO A 41 -7.28 -4.33 7.53
C PRO A 41 -7.94 -3.25 8.40
N ALA A 42 -7.44 -2.02 8.31
CA ALA A 42 -8.04 -0.84 8.91
C ALA A 42 -7.81 0.39 8.02
N GLU A 43 -8.70 1.36 8.14
CA GLU A 43 -8.61 2.64 7.45
C GLU A 43 -8.69 3.74 8.51
N LEU A 44 -7.75 4.68 8.47
CA LEU A 44 -7.71 5.82 9.38
C LEU A 44 -7.53 7.12 8.62
N SER A 45 -8.09 8.21 9.14
CA SER A 45 -7.94 9.54 8.52
C SER A 45 -6.55 10.16 8.70
N GLY A 46 -5.63 9.54 9.46
CA GLY A 46 -4.27 10.04 9.63
C GLY A 46 -3.34 9.10 10.42
N PRO A 47 -2.00 9.30 10.29
CA PRO A 47 -0.99 8.40 10.85
C PRO A 47 -0.89 8.45 12.38
N ASP A 48 -1.32 9.54 13.03
CA ASP A 48 -1.18 9.72 14.49
C ASP A 48 -2.00 8.71 15.30
N GLN A 49 -3.12 8.22 14.75
CA GLN A 49 -4.01 7.26 15.41
C GLN A 49 -3.56 5.81 15.20
N VAL A 50 -2.66 5.57 14.24
CA VAL A 50 -2.21 4.21 13.89
C VAL A 50 -1.55 3.54 15.08
N GLY A 51 -0.67 4.25 15.79
CA GLY A 51 0.06 3.70 16.94
C GLY A 51 -0.84 3.23 18.08
N GLU A 52 -2.00 3.87 18.27
CA GLU A 52 -2.96 3.49 19.32
C GLU A 52 -3.74 2.23 18.98
N VAL A 53 -4.04 2.01 17.69
CA VAL A 53 -4.82 0.85 17.23
C VAL A 53 -3.96 -0.36 16.86
N ILE A 54 -2.71 -0.13 16.41
CA ILE A 54 -1.82 -1.18 15.90
C ILE A 54 -1.61 -2.31 16.92
N GLY A 55 -1.40 -1.95 18.19
CA GLY A 55 -1.16 -2.93 19.25
C GLY A 55 -2.32 -3.91 19.40
N GLY A 56 -3.56 -3.39 19.42
CA GLY A 56 -4.76 -4.22 19.50
C GLY A 56 -5.00 -5.08 18.26
N MET A 57 -4.63 -4.57 17.08
CA MET A 57 -4.73 -5.32 15.82
C MET A 57 -3.75 -6.49 15.77
N PHE A 58 -2.51 -6.32 16.24
CA PHE A 58 -1.55 -7.41 16.38
C PHE A 58 -2.06 -8.50 17.34
N SER A 59 -2.63 -8.13 18.48
CA SER A 59 -3.21 -9.12 19.41
C SER A 59 -4.37 -9.88 18.75
N THR A 60 -5.27 -9.16 18.08
CA THR A 60 -6.41 -9.77 17.37
C THR A 60 -5.94 -10.73 16.27
N ALA A 61 -4.92 -10.36 15.51
CA ALA A 61 -4.37 -11.22 14.46
C ALA A 61 -3.72 -12.48 15.04
N ALA A 62 -2.96 -12.35 16.13
CA ALA A 62 -2.33 -13.49 16.80
C ALA A 62 -3.37 -14.47 17.36
N GLU A 63 -4.41 -13.97 18.03
CA GLU A 63 -5.49 -14.79 18.57
C GLU A 63 -6.23 -15.59 17.49
N LYS A 64 -6.53 -14.95 16.36
CA LYS A 64 -7.21 -15.62 15.23
C LYS A 64 -6.34 -16.68 14.56
N ILE A 65 -5.05 -16.40 14.37
CA ILE A 65 -4.09 -17.38 13.82
C ILE A 65 -3.98 -18.58 14.76
N ALA A 66 -3.83 -18.33 16.06
CA ALA A 66 -3.75 -19.38 17.07
C ALA A 66 -5.05 -20.22 17.14
N ALA A 67 -6.22 -19.58 17.03
CA ALA A 67 -7.51 -20.27 17.00
C ALA A 67 -7.68 -21.19 15.78
N ALA A 68 -7.07 -20.82 14.65
CA ALA A 68 -7.00 -21.67 13.45
C ALA A 68 -5.95 -22.81 13.56
N GLY A 69 -5.19 -22.86 14.67
CA GLY A 69 -4.13 -23.84 14.88
C GLY A 69 -2.80 -23.49 14.21
N GLY A 70 -2.67 -22.29 13.66
CA GLY A 70 -1.44 -21.78 13.05
C GLY A 70 -0.52 -21.11 14.08
N THR A 71 0.72 -20.86 13.69
CA THR A 71 1.67 -20.07 14.51
C THR A 71 1.94 -18.72 13.84
N PRO A 72 1.71 -17.59 14.52
CA PRO A 72 2.05 -16.28 13.95
C PRO A 72 3.56 -16.19 13.72
N GLY A 73 3.96 -15.80 12.51
CA GLY A 73 5.36 -15.56 12.16
C GLY A 73 5.84 -14.18 12.60
N THR A 74 6.65 -13.53 11.78
CA THR A 74 7.12 -12.16 12.05
C THR A 74 5.97 -11.15 11.93
N GLY A 75 5.89 -10.23 12.88
CA GLY A 75 4.93 -9.13 12.82
C GLY A 75 5.24 -8.19 11.67
N ILE A 76 4.21 -7.83 10.91
CA ILE A 76 4.32 -6.94 9.75
C ILE A 76 3.09 -6.03 9.67
N SER A 77 3.32 -4.74 9.44
CA SER A 77 2.29 -3.81 9.01
C SER A 77 2.59 -3.30 7.61
N VAL A 78 1.55 -3.18 6.80
CA VAL A 78 1.61 -2.70 5.42
C VAL A 78 0.71 -1.49 5.31
N TYR A 79 1.27 -0.40 4.82
CA TYR A 79 0.61 0.90 4.70
C TYR A 79 0.45 1.21 3.23
N ASP A 80 -0.79 1.41 2.83
CA ASP A 80 -1.18 1.84 1.51
C ASP A 80 -1.68 3.29 1.60
N MET A 81 -0.87 4.19 1.09
CA MET A 81 -1.23 5.60 0.95
C MET A 81 -1.35 5.86 -0.54
N ASP A 82 -2.54 6.25 -0.98
CA ASP A 82 -2.77 6.72 -2.34
C ASP A 82 -2.20 8.15 -2.45
N PRO A 83 -1.09 8.35 -3.20
CA PRO A 83 -0.51 9.67 -3.36
C PRO A 83 -1.38 10.59 -4.24
N GLU A 84 -2.28 10.05 -5.06
CA GLU A 84 -3.18 10.80 -5.93
C GLU A 84 -4.44 11.26 -5.18
N HIS A 85 -4.87 10.50 -4.16
CA HIS A 85 -6.06 10.80 -3.34
C HIS A 85 -5.74 10.77 -1.83
N PRO A 86 -4.94 11.73 -1.32
CA PRO A 86 -4.61 11.78 0.11
C PRO A 86 -5.83 11.99 1.01
N GLU A 87 -6.96 12.49 0.47
CA GLU A 87 -8.23 12.58 1.20
C GLU A 87 -8.88 11.22 1.52
N ASN A 88 -8.49 10.15 0.82
CA ASN A 88 -9.04 8.80 1.05
C ASN A 88 -8.54 8.20 2.38
N GLY A 89 -7.60 8.87 3.05
CA GLY A 89 -7.03 8.42 4.31
C GLY A 89 -5.93 7.39 4.10
N LEU A 90 -5.46 6.82 5.20
CA LEU A 90 -4.43 5.80 5.26
C LEU A 90 -5.09 4.44 5.42
N SER A 91 -5.01 3.61 4.38
CA SER A 91 -5.37 2.20 4.45
C SER A 91 -4.15 1.41 4.92
N PHE A 92 -4.32 0.53 5.89
CA PHE A 92 -3.22 -0.30 6.36
C PHE A 92 -3.70 -1.66 6.85
N THR A 93 -2.84 -2.66 6.71
CA THR A 93 -3.11 -4.02 7.17
C THR A 93 -2.03 -4.42 8.16
N VAL A 94 -2.45 -4.90 9.33
CA VAL A 94 -1.55 -5.26 10.44
C VAL A 94 -1.72 -6.72 10.77
N GLY A 95 -0.62 -7.47 10.83
CA GLY A 95 -0.70 -8.88 11.15
C GLY A 95 0.65 -9.57 11.14
N TYR A 96 0.65 -10.85 10.76
CA TYR A 96 1.85 -11.67 10.79
C TYR A 96 2.09 -12.33 9.44
N LEU A 97 3.35 -12.60 9.14
CA LEU A 97 3.71 -13.50 8.05
C LEU A 97 3.07 -14.86 8.32
N TYR A 98 2.26 -15.32 7.38
CA TYR A 98 1.46 -16.53 7.50
C TYR A 98 1.17 -17.11 6.11
N ALA A 99 1.74 -18.29 5.84
CA ALA A 99 1.62 -18.98 4.57
C ALA A 99 0.78 -20.27 4.66
N GLU A 100 0.22 -20.59 5.83
CA GLU A 100 -0.50 -21.86 6.05
C GLU A 100 -1.95 -21.83 5.52
N GLY A 101 -2.43 -20.67 5.05
CA GLY A 101 -3.72 -20.52 4.36
C GLY A 101 -4.58 -19.36 4.90
N PRO A 102 -5.83 -19.24 4.44
CA PRO A 102 -6.76 -18.23 4.92
C PRO A 102 -7.19 -18.53 6.36
N VAL A 103 -7.26 -17.49 7.18
CA VAL A 103 -7.77 -17.54 8.56
C VAL A 103 -9.06 -16.72 8.63
N GLU A 104 -10.09 -17.25 9.27
CA GLU A 104 -11.40 -16.59 9.33
C GLU A 104 -11.31 -15.21 9.99
N GLY A 105 -11.77 -14.19 9.27
CA GLY A 105 -11.75 -12.80 9.72
C GLY A 105 -10.36 -12.17 9.78
N LEU A 106 -9.38 -12.74 9.08
CA LEU A 106 -8.15 -12.07 8.66
C LEU A 106 -8.13 -11.95 7.14
N GLN A 107 -7.58 -10.84 6.66
CA GLN A 107 -7.28 -10.65 5.25
C GLN A 107 -5.92 -11.27 4.95
N LEU A 108 -5.90 -12.18 3.97
CA LEU A 108 -4.68 -12.68 3.40
C LEU A 108 -4.20 -11.68 2.34
N ALA A 109 -2.98 -11.18 2.48
CA ALA A 109 -2.37 -10.28 1.53
C ALA A 109 -1.05 -10.88 1.03
N ASP A 110 -0.90 -10.89 -0.30
CA ASP A 110 0.33 -11.30 -0.96
C ASP A 110 1.28 -10.10 -1.06
N LEU A 111 2.49 -10.28 -0.56
CA LEU A 111 3.58 -9.32 -0.62
C LEU A 111 4.52 -9.77 -1.74
N PRO A 112 4.44 -9.19 -2.94
CA PRO A 112 5.28 -9.60 -4.05
C PRO A 112 6.75 -9.31 -3.75
N ALA A 113 7.61 -10.13 -4.37
CA ALA A 113 9.04 -9.89 -4.36
C ALA A 113 9.34 -8.56 -5.07
N THR A 114 10.01 -7.63 -4.38
CA THR A 114 10.25 -6.27 -4.86
C THR A 114 11.61 -5.77 -4.43
N GLU A 115 12.14 -4.78 -5.14
CA GLU A 115 13.24 -3.97 -4.60
C GLU A 115 12.66 -2.98 -3.60
N ALA A 116 13.35 -2.82 -2.47
CA ALA A 116 12.95 -1.89 -1.42
C ALA A 116 14.16 -1.19 -0.82
N ALA A 117 13.99 0.09 -0.51
CA ALA A 117 14.89 0.82 0.37
C ALA A 117 14.54 0.45 1.82
N VAL A 118 15.52 -0.11 2.54
CA VAL A 118 15.35 -0.64 3.90
C VAL A 118 16.16 0.18 4.89
N LEU A 119 15.50 0.64 5.94
CA LEU A 119 16.11 1.35 7.08
C LEU A 119 15.73 0.62 8.37
N ALA A 120 16.73 0.23 9.16
CA ALA A 120 16.50 -0.39 10.47
C ALA A 120 16.29 0.68 11.55
N HIS A 121 15.04 0.85 12.00
CA HIS A 121 14.70 1.64 13.16
C HIS A 121 15.02 0.85 14.44
N ARG A 122 15.73 1.50 15.37
CA ARG A 122 16.08 0.92 16.67
C ARG A 122 15.60 1.86 17.78
N GLY A 123 14.80 1.31 18.68
CA GLY A 123 14.28 2.02 19.84
C GLY A 123 12.78 2.30 19.78
N SER A 124 12.36 3.32 20.53
CA SER A 124 10.95 3.62 20.76
C SER A 124 10.18 3.95 19.48
N MET A 125 9.02 3.30 19.31
CA MET A 125 8.07 3.58 18.21
C MET A 125 7.63 5.05 18.14
N GLN A 126 7.77 5.85 19.21
CA GLN A 126 7.48 7.28 19.18
C GLN A 126 8.37 8.07 18.20
N SER A 127 9.58 7.58 17.92
CA SER A 127 10.51 8.23 16.97
C SER A 127 10.52 7.55 15.59
N ILE A 128 9.67 6.56 15.34
CA ILE A 128 9.63 5.84 14.05
C ILE A 128 9.33 6.78 12.88
N GLY A 129 8.47 7.79 13.07
CA GLY A 129 8.18 8.80 12.05
C GLY A 129 9.39 9.68 11.68
N GLN A 130 10.42 9.79 12.54
CA GLN A 130 11.68 10.42 12.17
C GLN A 130 12.52 9.53 11.26
N SER A 131 12.47 8.21 11.49
CA SER A 131 13.16 7.23 10.64
C SER A 131 12.49 7.10 9.27
N TRP A 132 11.16 7.14 9.20
CA TRP A 132 10.43 7.22 7.93
C TRP A 132 10.82 8.44 7.11
N ARG A 133 10.80 9.63 7.72
CA ARG A 133 11.23 10.86 7.04
C ARG A 133 12.68 10.82 6.57
N ALA A 134 13.58 10.20 7.35
CA ALA A 134 14.97 10.02 6.94
C ALA A 134 15.10 9.07 5.72
N LEU A 135 14.28 8.01 5.66
CA LEU A 135 14.22 7.10 4.51
C LEU A 135 13.67 7.81 3.27
N GLU A 136 12.56 8.51 3.39
CA GLU A 136 11.95 9.29 2.30
C GLU A 136 12.91 10.35 1.76
N GLN A 137 13.58 11.08 2.66
CA GLN A 137 14.58 12.07 2.28
C GLN A 137 15.75 11.43 1.54
N TRP A 138 16.25 10.28 1.99
CA TRP A 138 17.32 9.56 1.31
C TRP A 138 16.90 9.12 -0.11
N ILE A 139 15.67 8.62 -0.28
CA ILE A 139 15.14 8.23 -1.60
C ILE A 139 15.08 9.47 -2.50
N ALA A 140 14.52 10.56 -2.02
CA ALA A 140 14.39 11.81 -2.78
C ALA A 140 15.75 12.42 -3.16
N GLU A 141 16.74 12.39 -2.25
CA GLU A 141 18.09 12.91 -2.47
C GLU A 141 18.92 12.02 -3.40
N SER A 142 18.63 10.72 -3.48
CA SER A 142 19.32 9.81 -4.40
C SER A 142 19.08 10.19 -5.86
N GLY A 143 17.85 10.61 -6.20
CA GLY A 143 17.40 10.84 -7.58
C GLY A 143 17.34 9.59 -8.47
N GLU A 144 17.84 8.45 -7.99
CA GLU A 144 17.93 7.18 -8.72
C GLU A 144 16.71 6.28 -8.49
N TRP A 145 15.98 6.51 -7.41
CA TRP A 145 14.87 5.67 -6.96
C TRP A 145 13.61 6.49 -6.72
N VAL A 146 12.45 5.89 -7.01
CA VAL A 146 11.13 6.41 -6.66
C VAL A 146 10.31 5.35 -5.93
N ALA A 147 9.52 5.76 -4.95
CA ALA A 147 8.59 4.88 -4.25
C ALA A 147 7.59 4.28 -5.26
N SER A 148 7.37 2.95 -5.18
CA SER A 148 6.63 2.21 -6.20
C SER A 148 5.51 1.34 -5.64
N GLY A 149 5.17 1.49 -4.35
CA GLY A 149 4.12 0.68 -3.72
C GLY A 149 4.01 0.87 -2.22
N PRO A 150 3.16 0.05 -1.55
CA PRO A 150 2.82 0.22 -0.15
C PRO A 150 4.03 -0.05 0.76
N SER A 151 4.22 0.87 1.70
CA SER A 151 5.28 0.85 2.69
C SER A 151 5.06 -0.29 3.69
N ARG A 152 6.13 -0.87 4.22
CA ARG A 152 6.06 -2.00 5.16
C ARG A 152 6.91 -1.74 6.40
N GLU A 153 6.42 -2.11 7.57
CA GLU A 153 7.19 -2.17 8.80
C GLU A 153 7.26 -3.61 9.28
N VAL A 154 8.48 -4.16 9.36
CA VAL A 154 8.72 -5.54 9.78
C VAL A 154 9.35 -5.54 11.16
N TYR A 155 8.63 -6.08 12.14
CA TYR A 155 9.00 -6.09 13.54
C TYR A 155 9.88 -7.31 13.82
N LEU A 156 11.21 -7.14 13.71
CA LEU A 156 12.17 -8.24 13.84
C LEU A 156 12.42 -8.63 15.29
N GLN A 157 12.40 -7.65 16.18
CA GLN A 157 12.56 -7.86 17.62
C GLN A 157 11.64 -6.88 18.34
N SER A 158 10.52 -7.40 18.85
CA SER A 158 9.50 -6.64 19.59
C SER A 158 8.66 -7.58 20.43
N GLY A 159 7.95 -7.05 21.42
CA GLY A 159 7.05 -7.81 22.29
C GLY A 159 7.13 -7.35 23.74
N GLU A 160 6.29 -7.94 24.59
CA GLU A 160 6.21 -7.59 26.02
C GLU A 160 7.50 -7.92 26.78
N ASP A 161 8.24 -8.94 26.31
CA ASP A 161 9.49 -9.39 26.92
C ASP A 161 10.73 -8.60 26.46
N VAL A 162 10.58 -7.70 25.48
CA VAL A 162 11.67 -6.90 24.93
C VAL A 162 11.48 -5.44 25.33
N PRO A 163 12.45 -4.80 26.01
CA PRO A 163 12.39 -3.37 26.30
C PRO A 163 12.21 -2.56 25.02
N MET A 164 11.35 -1.53 25.03
CA MET A 164 11.06 -0.72 23.84
C MET A 164 12.31 -0.07 23.23
N ASP A 165 13.33 0.22 24.04
CA ASP A 165 14.61 0.77 23.59
C ASP A 165 15.46 -0.24 22.79
N GLU A 166 15.16 -1.53 22.91
CA GLU A 166 15.82 -2.62 22.20
C GLU A 166 15.00 -3.13 21.00
N TRP A 167 13.85 -2.50 20.71
CA TRP A 167 13.04 -2.89 19.57
C TRP A 167 13.78 -2.63 18.26
N VAL A 168 13.61 -3.55 17.31
CA VAL A 168 14.18 -3.46 15.96
C VAL A 168 13.06 -3.63 14.95
N THR A 169 12.79 -2.56 14.21
CA THR A 169 11.78 -2.52 13.15
C THR A 169 12.45 -2.15 11.85
N HIS A 170 12.30 -2.98 10.82
CA HIS A 170 12.74 -2.63 9.47
C HIS A 170 11.64 -1.85 8.77
N LEU A 171 11.93 -0.60 8.43
CA LEU A 171 11.13 0.21 7.52
C LEU A 171 11.52 -0.17 6.10
N GLN A 172 10.55 -0.56 5.29
CA GLN A 172 10.76 -1.00 3.93
C GLN A 172 9.86 -0.18 3.01
N GLN A 173 10.48 0.64 2.16
CA GLN A 173 9.77 1.33 1.09
C GLN A 173 10.04 0.61 -0.21
N PRO A 174 9.06 -0.06 -0.85
CA PRO A 174 9.22 -0.54 -2.22
C PRO A 174 9.64 0.61 -3.14
N VAL A 175 10.68 0.38 -3.93
CA VAL A 175 11.22 1.36 -4.88
C VAL A 175 11.43 0.73 -6.24
N GLN A 176 11.37 1.59 -7.26
CA GLN A 176 11.80 1.27 -8.62
C GLN A 176 12.81 2.31 -9.11
N PRO A 177 13.67 1.97 -10.08
CA PRO A 177 14.58 2.94 -10.67
C PRO A 177 13.79 4.09 -11.30
N THR A 178 14.26 5.32 -11.11
CA THR A 178 13.64 6.55 -11.65
C THR A 178 13.72 6.65 -13.18
N VAL A 179 14.24 5.62 -13.90
CA VAL A 179 14.55 5.65 -15.35
C VAL A 179 13.65 6.65 -16.07
N VAL A 180 14.27 7.75 -16.50
CA VAL A 180 13.61 8.79 -17.30
C VAL A 180 12.73 8.07 -18.32
N ALA A 181 11.44 8.40 -18.30
CA ALA A 181 10.53 8.10 -19.39
C ALA A 181 10.93 8.90 -20.65
N GLU A 182 12.20 8.80 -21.07
CA GLU A 182 12.73 9.25 -22.34
C GLU A 182 13.07 7.99 -23.16
N ALA A 183 12.04 7.19 -23.48
CA ALA A 183 12.15 6.14 -24.51
C ALA A 183 10.82 5.75 -25.16
N GLU A 184 9.69 6.38 -24.86
CA GLU A 184 8.38 6.06 -25.50
C GLU A 184 7.79 7.25 -26.27
N HIS A 185 8.63 8.11 -26.87
CA HIS A 185 8.17 9.17 -27.78
C HIS A 185 9.08 9.48 -28.97
N LEU A 186 10.06 8.62 -29.29
CA LEU A 186 11.03 8.87 -30.37
C LEU A 186 10.92 7.93 -31.57
N GLU A 187 9.84 7.14 -31.70
CA GLU A 187 9.60 6.29 -32.88
C GLU A 187 8.42 6.74 -33.77
N GLU A 188 7.70 7.83 -33.45
CA GLU A 188 6.58 8.31 -34.31
C GLU A 188 6.91 9.54 -35.20
N GLU A 189 8.10 10.15 -35.08
CA GLU A 189 8.50 11.35 -35.88
C GLU A 189 9.50 11.08 -37.03
N LEU A 190 9.58 9.86 -37.57
CA LEU A 190 10.42 9.57 -38.75
C LEU A 190 9.67 9.09 -40.00
N GLU A 191 8.34 9.14 -40.01
CA GLU A 191 7.52 8.70 -41.16
C GLU A 191 6.65 9.80 -41.80
N VAL A 192 7.13 11.04 -41.88
CA VAL A 192 6.58 12.04 -42.83
C VAL A 192 7.68 12.87 -43.48
N SER A 193 8.52 12.21 -44.27
CA SER A 193 9.40 12.86 -45.24
C SER A 193 9.27 12.10 -46.56
N GLU A 194 8.32 12.51 -47.39
CA GLU A 194 8.43 12.60 -48.86
C GLU A 194 7.07 12.97 -49.45
N GLN A 195 6.82 14.26 -49.64
CA GLN A 195 5.88 14.71 -50.68
C GLN A 195 6.43 15.96 -51.37
N ASP A 196 6.71 15.76 -52.65
CA ASP A 196 7.42 16.63 -53.58
C ASP A 196 6.86 18.06 -53.70
N PRO A 197 7.74 19.08 -53.88
CA PRO A 197 7.36 20.40 -54.30
C PRO A 197 7.35 20.47 -55.83
N ASN A 198 6.24 20.15 -56.49
CA ASN A 198 6.05 20.64 -57.86
C ASN A 198 4.57 20.91 -58.18
N GLY A 199 4.27 22.19 -58.38
CA GLY A 199 2.94 22.65 -58.74
C GLY A 199 2.59 22.35 -60.19
N SER A 200 1.29 22.23 -60.45
CA SER A 200 0.67 22.81 -61.65
C SER A 200 -0.84 22.87 -61.48
N ALA A 201 -1.37 24.08 -61.65
CA ALA A 201 -2.78 24.41 -61.68
C ALA A 201 -3.49 23.80 -62.90
N LYS A 202 -4.78 23.48 -62.74
CA LYS A 202 -5.81 23.85 -63.73
C LYS A 202 -7.23 23.81 -63.17
N ALA A 203 -8.02 24.79 -63.63
CA ALA A 203 -9.39 25.10 -63.27
C ALA A 203 -10.45 24.27 -64.02
N GLY A 204 -11.68 24.30 -63.48
CA GLY A 204 -12.96 23.90 -64.12
C GLY A 204 -13.97 23.52 -63.02
N SER A 205 -14.83 24.42 -62.52
CA SER A 205 -16.08 24.94 -63.08
C SER A 205 -17.14 23.87 -63.35
N GLY A 206 -18.27 23.93 -62.61
CA GLY A 206 -19.55 23.27 -62.92
C GLY A 206 -20.19 22.63 -61.68
N GLU A 207 -21.08 23.31 -60.94
CA GLU A 207 -22.54 23.43 -61.14
C GLU A 207 -23.33 22.38 -60.32
N ALA A 208 -24.30 22.85 -59.52
CA ALA A 208 -25.26 22.08 -58.70
C ALA A 208 -26.64 22.07 -59.42
N PRO A 209 -27.76 21.62 -58.82
CA PRO A 209 -28.12 20.37 -58.10
C PRO A 209 -29.37 19.67 -58.73
N ALA A 210 -29.78 18.50 -58.22
CA ALA A 210 -31.17 17.94 -58.30
C ALA A 210 -31.27 16.78 -57.28
N GLU A 211 -32.12 16.83 -56.25
CA GLU A 211 -33.57 16.56 -56.21
C GLU A 211 -33.98 15.17 -56.72
N GLY A 212 -34.66 14.41 -55.86
CA GLY A 212 -35.20 13.08 -56.14
C GLY A 212 -35.66 12.36 -54.88
N GLU A 213 -36.84 12.74 -54.38
CA GLU A 213 -37.70 11.93 -53.51
C GLU A 213 -38.03 10.57 -54.14
N ASP A 214 -38.35 9.55 -53.32
CA ASP A 214 -39.66 8.86 -53.32
C ASP A 214 -39.60 7.42 -52.76
N THR A 215 -40.48 7.17 -51.78
CA THR A 215 -41.25 5.93 -51.43
C THR A 215 -40.53 4.63 -51.05
N ALA A 216 -40.75 4.04 -49.86
CA ALA A 216 -41.93 3.32 -49.32
C ALA A 216 -41.51 1.84 -49.13
N ASP A 217 -41.58 1.31 -47.92
CA ASP A 217 -42.66 0.43 -47.41
C ASP A 217 -42.23 -1.05 -47.47
N ASP A 218 -41.99 -1.64 -46.30
CA ASP A 218 -42.58 -2.95 -46.01
C ASP A 218 -42.59 -3.15 -44.49
N SER A 219 -43.80 -3.38 -44.00
CA SER A 219 -44.13 -3.75 -42.63
C SER A 219 -43.88 -5.23 -42.43
N HIS A 220 -43.33 -5.66 -41.30
CA HIS A 220 -43.70 -6.95 -40.71
C HIS A 220 -43.62 -6.92 -39.18
N ASP A 221 -44.80 -6.66 -38.63
CA ASP A 221 -45.43 -7.28 -37.47
C ASP A 221 -44.80 -8.59 -36.95
N SER A 222 -44.57 -8.67 -35.63
CA SER A 222 -44.75 -9.89 -34.82
C SER A 222 -44.73 -9.53 -33.33
N GLU A 223 -45.93 -9.46 -32.76
CA GLU A 223 -46.21 -9.57 -31.33
C GLU A 223 -45.71 -10.90 -30.74
N ALA A 224 -45.25 -10.87 -29.49
CA ALA A 224 -45.53 -11.94 -28.53
C ALA A 224 -45.38 -11.41 -27.10
N GLU A 225 -46.53 -11.09 -26.50
CA GLU A 225 -46.72 -11.02 -25.06
C GLU A 225 -46.27 -12.30 -24.35
N GLN A 226 -45.73 -12.17 -23.15
CA GLN A 226 -46.13 -13.04 -22.04
C GLN A 226 -46.00 -12.32 -20.70
N ARG A 227 -47.18 -12.14 -20.08
CA ARG A 227 -47.44 -11.60 -18.75
C ARG A 227 -47.31 -12.69 -17.67
N ALA A 228 -47.29 -12.19 -16.42
CA ALA A 228 -47.54 -12.83 -15.12
C ALA A 228 -46.29 -13.46 -14.48
N GLY A 229 -45.88 -13.14 -13.24
CA GLY A 229 -46.61 -12.55 -12.11
C GLY A 229 -46.65 -13.58 -10.98
N ALA A 230 -46.01 -13.28 -9.84
CA ALA A 230 -46.34 -13.87 -8.54
C ALA A 230 -45.59 -13.13 -7.42
N GLU A 231 -46.32 -12.24 -6.74
CA GLU A 231 -46.15 -11.96 -5.32
C GLU A 231 -46.20 -13.27 -4.52
N ASN A 232 -45.40 -13.39 -3.47
CA ASN A 232 -45.78 -14.11 -2.26
C ASN A 232 -45.07 -13.49 -1.06
N ASP A 233 -45.87 -12.70 -0.36
CA ASP A 233 -45.80 -12.37 1.05
C ASP A 233 -45.91 -13.66 1.88
N ALA A 234 -45.06 -13.85 2.91
CA ALA A 234 -45.33 -14.77 4.01
C ALA A 234 -44.44 -14.43 5.23
N GLU A 235 -45.06 -13.75 6.19
CA GLU A 235 -44.72 -13.77 7.61
C GLU A 235 -44.46 -15.20 8.13
N ASP A 236 -43.44 -15.39 8.98
CA ASP A 236 -43.56 -16.23 10.18
C ASP A 236 -42.45 -15.89 11.21
N ALA A 237 -42.81 -15.05 12.17
CA ALA A 237 -42.40 -15.18 13.58
C ALA A 237 -43.68 -15.51 14.34
N PRO A 238 -43.73 -16.30 15.44
CA PRO A 238 -42.94 -16.05 16.66
C PRO A 238 -42.62 -17.29 17.56
N LYS A 239 -41.65 -17.16 18.50
CA LYS A 239 -41.84 -17.26 19.98
C LYS A 239 -40.56 -17.59 20.76
N VAL A 240 -40.21 -16.65 21.64
CA VAL A 240 -39.92 -16.80 23.08
C VAL A 240 -39.54 -18.20 23.59
N SER A 241 -38.36 -18.32 24.20
CA SER A 241 -38.12 -19.19 25.36
C SER A 241 -37.11 -18.53 26.31
N GLU A 242 -37.57 -18.38 27.55
CA GLU A 242 -36.91 -17.80 28.72
C GLU A 242 -35.69 -18.60 29.23
N PRO A 243 -34.92 -18.04 30.19
CA PRO A 243 -33.67 -18.61 30.70
C PRO A 243 -33.90 -19.59 31.86
N GLY A 244 -32.93 -20.48 32.10
CA GLY A 244 -32.89 -21.29 33.33
C GLY A 244 -31.48 -21.82 33.60
N ALA A 245 -30.79 -21.25 34.58
CA ALA A 245 -30.71 -21.72 35.98
C ALA A 245 -29.53 -21.03 36.68
#